data_AF-A0A2D3VJI4-F1
#
_entry.id   AF-A0A2D3VJI4-F1
#
_cell.length_a   1.000
_cell.length_b   1.000
_cell.length_c   1.000
_cell.angle_alpha   90.00
_cell.angle_beta   90.00
_cell.angle_gamma   90.00
#
_symmetry.space_group_name_H-M   'P 1'
#
loop_
_entity.id
_entity.type
_entity.pdbx_description
1 polymer ?
#
loop_
_entity_poly.entity_id
_entity_poly.type
_entity_poly.pdbx_seq_one_letter_code
_entity_poly.pdbx_strand_id
1 'polypeptide(L)'
;MLAIKIDNPEIENKFKEYAKKQKKSLEDLVSDALKLFLDLHKKDDELIYAKKDPMKHLHKIKYDYDEEFCDEVALTHIEDSAKYIHDLRRKRKYE
;
A
#
# COMPACT_ATOMS: atom_id res chain seq x y z
N MET A 1 -30.42 16.55 -2.73
CA MET A 1 -30.49 15.08 -2.74
C MET A 1 -29.15 14.55 -3.20
N LEU A 2 -28.42 13.87 -2.31
CA LEU A 2 -27.19 13.17 -2.66
C LEU A 2 -27.58 11.86 -3.35
N ALA A 3 -27.32 11.73 -4.65
CA ALA A 3 -27.54 10.49 -5.37
C ALA A 3 -26.39 9.53 -5.06
N ILE A 4 -26.60 8.61 -4.12
CA ILE A 4 -25.60 7.61 -3.74
C ILE A 4 -25.86 6.34 -4.55
N LYS A 5 -24.93 6.01 -5.42
CA LYS A 5 -24.90 4.73 -6.13
C LYS A 5 -23.82 3.87 -5.52
N ILE A 6 -24.20 2.67 -5.09
CA ILE A 6 -23.27 1.63 -4.63
C ILE A 6 -23.22 0.61 -5.75
N ASP A 7 -22.08 0.48 -6.41
CA ASP A 7 -21.96 -0.38 -7.60
C ASP A 7 -22.05 -1.88 -7.27
N ASN A 8 -21.80 -2.24 -6.01
CA ASN A 8 -21.94 -3.61 -5.53
C ASN A 8 -23.36 -3.85 -4.95
N PRO A 9 -24.19 -4.69 -5.59
CA PRO A 9 -25.58 -4.90 -5.20
C PRO A 9 -25.72 -5.60 -3.83
N GLU A 10 -24.75 -6.43 -3.43
CA GLU A 10 -24.79 -7.07 -2.11
C GLU A 10 -24.58 -6.06 -0.99
N ILE A 11 -23.66 -5.12 -1.21
CA ILE A 11 -23.38 -4.03 -0.26
C ILE A 11 -24.58 -3.10 -0.19
N GLU A 12 -25.19 -2.77 -1.33
CA GLU A 12 -26.37 -1.93 -1.39
C GLU A 12 -27.55 -2.52 -0.60
N ASN A 13 -27.79 -3.84 -0.74
CA ASN A 13 -28.86 -4.52 -0.01
C ASN A 13 -28.61 -4.55 1.49
N LYS A 14 -27.39 -4.90 1.93
CA LYS A 14 -27.00 -4.85 3.35
C LYS A 14 -27.16 -3.44 3.93
N PHE A 15 -26.81 -2.42 3.15
CA PHE A 15 -26.92 -1.03 3.58
C PHE A 15 -28.38 -0.57 3.71
N LYS A 16 -29.25 -0.96 2.76
CA LYS A 16 -30.70 -0.71 2.84
C LYS A 16 -31.34 -1.42 4.05
N GLU A 17 -30.95 -2.66 4.32
CA GLU A 17 -31.42 -3.39 5.51
C GLU A 17 -30.99 -2.70 6.80
N TYR A 18 -29.75 -2.23 6.86
CA TYR A 18 -29.23 -1.49 8.00
C TYR A 18 -30.01 -0.18 8.23
N ALA A 19 -30.29 0.58 7.17
CA ALA A 19 -31.10 1.80 7.24
C ALA A 19 -32.52 1.52 7.76
N LYS A 20 -33.15 0.44 7.29
CA LYS A 20 -34.47 -0.01 7.80
C LYS A 20 -34.43 -0.33 9.30
N LYS A 21 -33.39 -1.03 9.77
CA LYS A 21 -33.22 -1.35 11.20
C LYS A 21 -33.08 -0.10 12.07
N GLN A 22 -32.39 0.92 11.56
CA GLN A 22 -32.18 2.19 12.26
C GLN A 22 -33.37 3.16 12.15
N LYS A 23 -34.43 2.80 11.41
CA LYS A 23 -35.61 3.66 11.13
C LYS A 23 -35.24 5.03 10.56
N LYS A 24 -34.13 5.12 9.83
CA LYS A 24 -33.63 6.35 9.20
C LYS A 24 -33.73 6.24 7.69
N SER A 25 -33.85 7.39 7.02
CA SER A 25 -33.68 7.42 5.56
C SER A 25 -32.23 7.09 5.20
N LEU A 26 -32.00 6.61 3.99
CA LEU A 26 -30.65 6.29 3.50
C LEU A 26 -29.76 7.55 3.50
N GLU A 27 -30.34 8.70 3.16
CA GLU A 27 -29.66 9.98 3.09
C GLU A 27 -29.22 10.48 4.47
N ASP A 28 -30.09 10.33 5.49
CA ASP A 28 -29.76 10.71 6.86
C ASP A 28 -28.62 9.85 7.41
N LEU A 29 -28.66 8.55 7.14
CA LEU A 29 -27.65 7.61 7.62
C LEU A 29 -26.28 7.89 6.99
N VAL A 30 -26.26 8.27 5.71
CA VAL A 30 -25.01 8.65 5.03
C VAL A 30 -24.52 10.00 5.51
N SER A 31 -25.43 10.95 5.74
CA SER A 31 -25.07 12.26 6.30
C SER A 31 -24.45 12.13 7.69
N ASP A 32 -25.00 11.26 8.53
CA ASP A 32 -24.45 10.93 9.85
C ASP A 32 -23.08 10.27 9.74
N ALA A 33 -22.91 9.31 8.82
CA ALA A 33 -21.63 8.65 8.59
C ALA A 33 -20.55 9.63 8.11
N LEU A 34 -20.90 10.55 7.21
CA LEU A 34 -20.00 11.60 6.71
C LEU A 34 -19.63 12.60 7.80
N LYS A 35 -20.58 13.01 8.65
CA LYS A 35 -20.28 13.86 9.82
C LYS A 35 -19.32 13.16 10.76
N LEU A 36 -19.58 11.89 11.07
CA LEU A 36 -18.74 11.10 11.97
C LEU A 36 -17.33 10.89 11.39
N PHE A 37 -17.22 10.64 10.09
CA PHE A 37 -15.95 10.58 9.38
C PHE A 37 -15.18 11.91 9.47
N LEU A 38 -15.84 13.03 9.16
CA LEU A 38 -15.23 14.35 9.25
C LEU A 38 -14.82 14.68 10.68
N ASP A 39 -15.63 14.33 11.68
CA ASP A 39 -15.33 14.60 13.09
C ASP A 39 -14.18 13.73 13.63
N LEU A 40 -14.05 12.49 13.14
CA LEU A 40 -12.88 11.64 13.41
C LEU A 40 -11.60 12.25 12.83
N HIS A 41 -11.67 12.87 11.65
CA HIS A 41 -10.52 13.47 10.96
C HIS A 41 -10.28 14.96 11.30
N LYS A 42 -11.20 15.65 11.97
CA LYS A 42 -10.99 17.01 12.51
C LYS A 42 -10.06 17.01 13.71
N LYS A 43 -10.03 15.91 14.46
CA LYS A 43 -8.95 15.65 15.41
C LYS A 43 -7.80 15.09 14.59
N ASP A 44 -7.12 15.99 13.89
CA ASP A 44 -5.73 15.78 13.53
C ASP A 44 -4.99 15.55 14.86
N ASP A 45 -4.96 14.30 15.33
CA ASP A 45 -3.74 13.80 15.93
C ASP A 45 -2.72 14.03 14.83
N GLU A 46 -1.97 15.14 14.92
CA GLU A 46 -0.76 15.34 14.14
C GLU A 46 -0.09 13.99 14.12
N LEU A 47 -0.02 13.36 12.96
CA LEU A 47 0.71 12.10 12.84
C LEU A 47 2.14 12.46 13.20
N ILE A 48 2.52 12.24 14.47
CA ILE A 48 3.88 12.43 14.95
C ILE A 48 4.67 11.31 14.27
N TYR A 49 5.05 11.55 13.03
CA TYR A 49 6.02 10.75 12.31
C TYR A 49 7.37 11.05 12.96
N ALA A 50 7.67 10.35 14.05
CA ALA A 50 9.04 10.16 14.44
C ALA A 50 9.68 9.36 13.30
N LYS A 51 10.46 10.04 12.45
CA LYS A 51 11.24 9.39 11.38
C LYS A 51 12.12 8.32 12.04
N LYS A 52 11.64 7.07 12.03
CA LYS A 52 12.40 5.94 12.54
C LYS A 52 13.66 5.83 11.69
N ASP A 53 14.81 5.74 12.34
CA ASP A 53 16.07 5.48 11.67
C ASP A 53 15.94 4.15 10.90
N PRO A 54 15.95 4.17 9.54
CA PRO A 54 15.74 2.97 8.74
C PRO A 54 16.78 1.89 9.05
N MET A 55 18.01 2.29 9.38
CA MET A 55 19.11 1.37 9.68
C MET A 55 18.90 0.59 10.97
N LYS A 56 18.18 1.16 11.95
CA LYS A 56 17.88 0.50 13.24
C LYS A 56 16.67 -0.42 13.18
N HIS A 57 15.79 -0.23 12.20
CA HIS A 57 14.51 -0.93 12.10
C HIS A 57 14.41 -1.84 10.87
N LEU A 58 15.50 -1.95 10.11
CA LEU A 58 15.66 -2.95 9.06
C LEU A 58 15.76 -4.33 9.72
N HIS A 59 14.69 -5.11 9.62
CA HIS A 59 14.77 -6.54 9.87
C HIS A 59 15.73 -7.13 8.84
N LYS A 60 16.92 -7.54 9.28
CA LYS A 60 17.82 -8.33 8.45
C LYS A 60 17.14 -9.68 8.22
N ILE A 61 16.60 -9.88 7.02
CA ILE A 61 16.29 -11.23 6.56
C ILE A 61 17.65 -11.91 6.42
N LYS A 62 18.02 -12.73 7.40
CA LYS A 62 19.14 -13.66 7.23
C LYS A 62 18.63 -14.73 6.27
N TYR A 63 19.03 -14.62 5.01
CA TYR A 63 18.94 -15.73 4.10
C TYR A 63 20.08 -16.67 4.48
N ASP A 64 19.73 -17.88 4.90
CA ASP A 64 20.65 -19.00 4.84
C ASP A 64 20.78 -19.29 3.35
N TYR A 65 21.88 -18.82 2.75
CA TYR A 65 22.20 -19.21 1.39
C TYR A 65 22.59 -20.68 1.46
N ASP A 66 21.70 -21.56 1.00
CA ASP A 66 22.11 -22.91 0.63
C ASP A 66 23.17 -22.75 -0.46
N GLU A 67 24.41 -23.15 -0.16
CA GLU A 67 25.56 -23.09 -1.08
C GLU A 67 25.27 -23.76 -2.44
N GLU A 68 24.24 -24.62 -2.51
CA GLU A 68 23.80 -25.30 -3.73
C GLU A 68 22.93 -24.46 -4.67
N PHE A 69 22.37 -23.32 -4.22
CA PHE A 69 21.43 -22.50 -5.03
C PHE A 69 22.05 -21.23 -5.63
N CYS A 70 23.32 -20.96 -5.33
CA CYS A 70 24.02 -19.89 -6.02
C CYS A 70 24.37 -20.37 -7.42
N ASP A 71 23.83 -19.71 -8.44
CA ASP A 71 24.32 -19.71 -9.83
C ASP A 71 25.75 -19.09 -9.88
N GLU A 72 26.67 -19.63 -9.09
CA GLU A 72 28.03 -19.17 -8.81
C GLU A 72 28.91 -19.17 -10.06
N VAL A 73 28.40 -19.66 -11.19
CA VAL A 73 29.11 -19.70 -12.48
C VAL A 73 28.70 -18.55 -13.41
N ALA A 74 27.55 -17.89 -13.19
CA ALA A 74 27.02 -16.96 -14.18
C ALA A 74 27.77 -15.63 -14.26
N LEU A 75 28.50 -15.22 -13.21
CA LEU A 75 29.13 -13.89 -13.12
C LEU A 75 30.59 -13.90 -12.66
N THR A 76 31.22 -15.07 -12.49
CA THR A 76 32.64 -15.19 -12.09
C THR A 76 33.63 -14.66 -13.12
N HIS A 77 33.21 -14.56 -14.38
CA HIS A 77 34.00 -13.94 -15.45
C HIS A 77 34.03 -12.41 -15.37
N ILE A 78 33.27 -11.80 -14.44
CA ILE A 78 33.16 -10.36 -14.29
C ILE A 78 33.97 -9.93 -13.06
N GLU A 79 35.21 -9.51 -13.31
CA GLU A 79 36.13 -9.05 -12.26
C GLU A 79 35.63 -7.78 -11.53
N ASP A 80 34.92 -6.89 -12.25
CA ASP A 80 34.33 -5.68 -11.69
C ASP A 80 32.86 -5.55 -12.11
N SER A 81 31.99 -5.98 -11.21
CA SER A 81 30.53 -5.98 -11.42
C SER A 81 29.94 -4.58 -11.56
N ALA A 82 30.54 -3.56 -10.91
CA ALA A 82 30.06 -2.19 -10.99
C ALA A 82 30.32 -1.60 -12.38
N LYS A 83 31.51 -1.82 -12.93
CA LYS A 83 31.86 -1.39 -14.29
C LYS A 83 31.01 -2.08 -15.35
N TYR A 84 30.79 -3.38 -15.21
CA TYR A 84 29.97 -4.17 -16.13
C TYR A 84 28.52 -3.64 -16.22
N ILE A 85 27.88 -3.40 -15.08
CA ILE A 85 26.51 -2.85 -15.03
C ILE A 85 26.46 -1.44 -15.64
N HIS A 86 27.46 -0.60 -15.35
CA HIS A 86 27.54 0.75 -15.90
C HIS A 86 27.62 0.74 -17.44
N ASP A 87 28.41 -0.15 -18.02
CA ASP A 87 28.57 -0.25 -19.48
C ASP A 87 27.33 -0.84 -20.17
N LEU A 88 26.66 -1.81 -19.55
CA LEU A 88 25.36 -2.31 -20.05
C LEU A 88 24.29 -1.21 -20.11
N ARG A 89 24.22 -0.37 -19.07
CA ARG A 89 23.28 0.77 -19.04
C ARG A 89 23.58 1.80 -20.12
N ARG A 90 24.86 2.02 -20.44
CA ARG A 90 25.25 2.88 -21.55
C ARG A 90 24.82 2.29 -22.89
N LYS A 91 25.09 1.01 -23.16
CA LYS A 91 24.70 0.35 -24.43
C LYS A 91 23.20 0.44 -24.70
N ARG A 92 22.35 0.17 -23.70
CA ARG A 92 20.88 0.29 -23.82
C ARG A 92 20.35 1.69 -24.12
N LYS A 93 21.17 2.74 -23.93
CA LYS A 93 20.78 4.13 -24.22
C LYS A 93 21.00 4.51 -25.69
N TYR A 94 21.75 3.69 -26.43
CA TYR A 94 22.11 3.92 -27.83
C TYR A 94 21.53 2.87 -28.79
N GLU A 95 20.69 1.95 -28.28
CA GLU A 95 19.75 1.12 -29.04
C GLU A 95 18.37 1.78 -29.01
#